data_AF-A0A498DWL5-F1
#
_entry.id   AF-A0A498DWL5-F1
#
_cell.length_a   1.000
_cell.length_b   1.000
_cell.length_c   1.000
_cell.angle_alpha   90.00
_cell.angle_beta   90.00
_cell.angle_gamma   90.00
#
_symmetry.space_group_name_H-M   'P 1'
#
loop_
_entity.id
_entity.type
_entity.pdbx_description
1 polymer ?
#
loop_
_entity_poly.entity_id
_entity_poly.type
_entity_poly.pdbx_seq_one_letter_code
_entity_poly.pdbx_strand_id
1 'polypeptide(L)'
;MTPAAADRRTTVRHLAHTGMSQRAIAAQLGVSKDTVRRDLDALARDGAPEDAPPADAGARHDAPDAPDLAHPDAPPAPPAAHPARATDAPPPLPGAHPDAVRASAALHGLDPDAVRHLAHTRVYLRATLARATELLAHTGPLDAVERHQLRHLTERLHALADDSAKDTTC
;
A
#
# COMPACT_ATOMS: atom_id res chain seq x y z
N MET A 1 -23.17 -8.14 23.51
CA MET A 1 -23.13 -9.53 23.01
C MET A 1 -22.03 -9.61 21.98
N THR A 2 -20.95 -10.33 22.26
CA THR A 2 -19.90 -10.57 21.26
C THR A 2 -20.38 -11.63 20.28
N PRO A 3 -20.21 -11.43 18.96
CA PRO A 3 -20.60 -12.44 17.97
C PRO A 3 -19.82 -13.73 18.18
N ALA A 4 -20.44 -14.87 17.84
CA ALA A 4 -19.76 -16.16 17.87
C ALA A 4 -18.48 -16.12 17.03
N ALA A 5 -17.44 -16.84 17.47
CA ALA A 5 -16.12 -16.73 16.85
C ALA A 5 -16.11 -17.10 15.35
N ALA A 6 -16.96 -18.06 14.94
CA ALA A 6 -17.11 -18.45 13.54
C ALA A 6 -17.71 -17.32 12.68
N ASP A 7 -18.80 -16.71 13.15
CA ASP A 7 -19.46 -15.59 12.46
C ASP A 7 -18.52 -14.39 12.33
N ARG A 8 -17.75 -14.12 13.40
CA ARG A 8 -16.76 -13.04 13.41
C ARG A 8 -15.67 -13.24 12.34
N ARG A 9 -15.13 -14.46 12.19
CA ARG A 9 -14.11 -14.75 11.18
C ARG A 9 -14.61 -14.52 9.76
N THR A 10 -15.86 -14.88 9.48
CA THR A 10 -16.50 -14.61 8.17
C THR A 10 -16.57 -13.11 7.90
N THR A 11 -16.98 -12.30 8.90
CA THR A 11 -17.00 -10.84 8.78
C THR A 11 -15.60 -10.25 8.61
N VAL A 12 -14.61 -10.73 9.36
CA VAL A 12 -13.20 -10.31 9.24
C VAL A 12 -12.66 -10.60 7.84
N ARG A 13 -12.94 -11.78 7.27
CA ARG A 13 -12.56 -12.14 5.89
C ARG A 13 -13.16 -11.15 4.88
N HIS A 14 -14.46 -10.86 5.00
CA HIS A 14 -15.14 -9.94 4.09
C HIS A 14 -14.54 -8.53 4.16
N LEU A 15 -14.35 -7.98 5.36
CA LEU A 15 -13.80 -6.63 5.54
C LEU A 15 -12.34 -6.53 5.05
N ALA A 16 -11.54 -7.56 5.29
CA ALA A 16 -10.19 -7.64 4.75
C ALA A 16 -10.18 -7.66 3.21
N HIS A 17 -11.11 -8.40 2.59
CA HIS A 17 -11.25 -8.43 1.14
C HIS A 17 -11.64 -7.07 0.54
N THR A 18 -12.41 -6.26 1.28
CA THR A 18 -12.70 -4.86 0.90
C THR A 18 -11.54 -3.90 1.09
N GLY A 19 -10.37 -4.38 1.53
CA GLY A 19 -9.16 -3.57 1.71
C GLY A 19 -9.11 -2.79 3.03
N MET A 20 -9.96 -3.09 4.01
CA MET A 20 -9.89 -2.42 5.31
C MET A 20 -8.64 -2.82 6.11
N SER A 21 -8.07 -1.86 6.84
CA SER A 21 -6.97 -2.12 7.75
C SER A 21 -7.42 -2.91 8.98
N GLN A 22 -6.53 -3.73 9.57
CA GLN A 22 -6.83 -4.51 10.77
C GLN A 22 -7.34 -3.65 11.95
N ARG A 23 -6.85 -2.40 12.06
CA ARG A 23 -7.28 -1.46 13.11
C ARG A 23 -8.71 -0.97 12.88
N ALA A 24 -9.10 -0.71 11.63
CA ALA A 24 -10.47 -0.35 11.29
C ALA A 24 -11.45 -1.51 11.54
N ILE A 25 -11.05 -2.73 11.15
CA ILE A 25 -11.82 -3.96 11.42
C ILE A 25 -12.02 -4.16 12.92
N ALA A 26 -10.95 -3.98 13.72
CA ALA A 26 -11.00 -4.10 15.17
C ALA A 26 -11.99 -3.12 15.80
N ALA A 27 -11.94 -1.84 15.38
CA ALA A 27 -12.84 -0.81 15.86
C ALA A 27 -14.31 -1.10 15.49
N GLN A 28 -14.56 -1.58 14.26
CA GLN A 28 -15.91 -1.90 13.78
C GLN A 28 -16.53 -3.09 14.50
N LEU A 29 -15.73 -4.10 14.84
CA LEU A 29 -16.20 -5.31 15.53
C LEU A 29 -16.15 -5.20 17.06
N GLY A 30 -15.60 -4.11 17.61
CA GLY A 30 -15.41 -3.94 19.04
C GLY A 30 -14.44 -4.95 19.66
N VAL A 31 -13.41 -5.35 18.93
CA VAL A 31 -12.39 -6.32 19.38
C VAL A 31 -10.99 -5.72 19.32
N SER A 32 -10.01 -6.39 19.94
CA SER A 32 -8.61 -5.95 19.87
C SER A 32 -7.98 -6.25 18.50
N LYS A 33 -6.99 -5.44 18.11
CA LYS A 33 -6.19 -5.70 16.90
C LYS A 33 -5.55 -7.10 16.89
N ASP A 34 -5.10 -7.57 18.06
CA ASP A 34 -4.50 -8.91 18.18
C ASP A 34 -5.52 -10.03 17.86
N THR A 35 -6.79 -9.83 18.22
CA THR A 35 -7.87 -10.77 17.89
C THR A 35 -8.07 -10.86 16.38
N VAL A 36 -8.10 -9.71 15.69
CA VAL A 36 -8.23 -9.66 14.23
C VAL A 36 -7.04 -10.34 13.54
N ARG A 37 -5.82 -10.13 14.04
CA ARG A 37 -4.61 -10.82 13.53
C ARG A 37 -4.75 -12.34 13.64
N ARG A 38 -5.10 -12.85 14.82
CA ARG A 38 -5.28 -14.31 15.03
C ARG A 38 -6.39 -14.89 14.15
N ASP A 39 -7.49 -14.16 13.96
CA ASP A 39 -8.60 -14.59 13.10
C ASP A 39 -8.15 -14.64 11.62
N LEU A 40 -7.36 -13.67 11.14
CA LEU A 40 -6.76 -13.71 9.79
C LEU A 40 -5.76 -14.86 9.62
N ASP A 41 -4.91 -15.11 10.61
CA ASP A 41 -3.96 -16.23 10.58
C ASP A 41 -4.68 -17.58 10.52
N ALA A 42 -5.79 -17.74 11.26
CA ALA A 42 -6.62 -18.93 11.19
C ALA A 42 -7.21 -19.12 9.78
N LEU A 43 -7.74 -18.05 9.18
CA LEU A 43 -8.28 -18.08 7.82
C LEU A 43 -7.24 -18.45 6.76
N ALA A 44 -5.98 -18.03 6.94
CA ALA A 44 -4.88 -18.37 6.04
C ALA A 44 -4.52 -19.86 6.12
N ARG A 45 -4.58 -20.46 7.33
CA ARG A 45 -4.38 -21.91 7.51
C ARG A 45 -5.54 -22.71 6.93
N ASP A 46 -6.78 -22.26 7.16
CA ASP A 46 -7.99 -22.95 6.69
C ASP A 46 -8.17 -22.87 5.16
N GLY A 47 -7.55 -21.88 4.50
CA GLY A 47 -7.62 -21.67 3.05
C GLY A 47 -6.49 -22.31 2.24
N ALA A 48 -5.48 -22.88 2.90
CA ALA A 48 -4.42 -23.60 2.22
C ALA A 48 -4.96 -24.98 1.78
N PRO A 49 -5.03 -25.29 0.47
CA PRO A 49 -5.42 -26.62 0.03
C PRO A 49 -4.41 -27.63 0.58
N GLU A 50 -4.92 -28.67 1.23
CA GLU A 50 -4.17 -29.74 1.91
C GLU A 50 -3.31 -30.61 0.95
N ASP A 51 -3.25 -30.25 -0.33
CA ASP A 51 -2.71 -31.05 -1.43
C ASP A 51 -1.38 -30.52 -2.00
N ALA A 52 -0.76 -29.56 -1.33
CA ALA A 52 0.63 -29.23 -1.60
C ALA A 52 1.52 -30.22 -0.82
N PRO A 53 2.29 -31.11 -1.48
CA PRO A 53 3.25 -31.97 -0.79
C PRO A 53 4.16 -31.08 0.07
N PRO A 54 4.57 -31.53 1.27
CA PRO A 54 5.40 -30.74 2.16
C PRO A 54 6.65 -30.33 1.40
N ALA A 55 6.71 -29.04 1.03
CA ALA A 55 7.91 -28.44 0.48
C ALA A 55 8.95 -28.50 1.60
N ASP A 56 9.78 -29.51 1.47
CA ASP A 56 10.94 -29.90 2.24
C ASP A 56 11.47 -28.80 3.17
N ALA A 57 11.50 -29.17 4.45
CA ALA A 57 12.09 -28.46 5.55
C ALA A 57 13.57 -28.16 5.26
N GLY A 58 13.87 -26.94 4.82
CA GLY A 58 15.20 -26.57 4.37
C GLY A 58 15.61 -25.13 4.66
N ALA A 59 15.12 -24.50 5.71
CA ALA A 59 15.73 -23.27 6.23
C ALA A 59 15.64 -23.23 7.75
N ARG A 60 16.65 -23.84 8.39
CA ARG A 60 16.98 -23.59 9.79
C ARG A 60 17.18 -22.08 9.96
N HIS A 61 16.25 -21.41 10.60
CA HIS A 61 16.50 -20.10 11.19
C HIS A 61 16.79 -20.33 12.68
N ASP A 62 18.00 -20.82 12.95
CA ASP A 62 18.66 -20.58 14.23
C ASP A 62 18.98 -19.08 14.28
N ALA A 63 18.06 -18.29 14.84
CA ALA A 63 18.38 -16.96 15.34
C ALA A 63 18.42 -17.08 16.88
N PRO A 64 19.57 -16.82 17.51
CA PRO A 64 19.72 -16.99 18.96
C PRO A 64 18.80 -16.03 19.72
N ASP A 65 18.26 -16.52 20.83
CA ASP A 65 17.62 -15.76 21.89
C ASP A 65 18.36 -14.46 22.17
N ALA A 66 17.72 -13.33 21.83
CA ALA A 66 18.13 -12.04 22.35
C ALA A 66 17.58 -11.91 23.78
N PRO A 67 18.42 -11.56 24.77
CA PRO A 67 17.98 -11.45 26.15
C PRO A 67 16.97 -10.33 26.32
N ASP A 68 15.90 -10.68 27.05
CA ASP A 68 15.00 -9.79 27.76
C ASP A 68 15.81 -8.84 28.65
N LEU A 69 15.93 -7.58 28.23
CA LEU A 69 16.47 -6.50 29.04
C LEU A 69 15.53 -5.30 28.99
N ALA A 70 14.76 -5.23 30.08
CA ALA A 70 14.43 -4.02 30.82
C ALA A 70 13.60 -2.95 30.11
N HIS A 71 12.38 -2.79 30.62
CA HIS A 71 11.72 -1.50 30.78
C HIS A 71 12.67 -0.46 31.43
N PRO A 72 12.84 0.72 30.81
CA PRO A 72 12.94 1.95 31.55
C PRO A 72 11.60 2.68 31.50
N ASP A 73 11.01 2.79 32.67
CA ASP A 73 9.98 3.74 33.04
C ASP A 73 10.61 5.15 33.01
N ALA A 74 10.25 5.98 32.02
CA ALA A 74 10.38 7.43 32.06
C ALA A 74 9.68 8.07 30.84
N PRO A 75 8.60 8.86 31.02
CA PRO A 75 8.11 9.70 29.94
C PRO A 75 9.15 10.80 29.64
N PRO A 76 9.53 11.02 28.37
CA PRO A 76 10.37 12.15 28.02
C PRO A 76 9.61 13.45 28.33
N ALA A 77 10.29 14.37 29.01
CA ALA A 77 9.81 15.72 29.23
C ALA A 77 9.42 16.39 27.89
N PRO A 78 8.37 17.22 27.85
CA PRO A 78 8.04 17.95 26.64
C PRO A 78 9.21 18.86 26.24
N PRO A 79 9.63 18.89 24.96
CA PRO A 79 10.62 19.84 24.51
C PRO A 79 10.08 21.26 24.73
N ALA A 80 10.90 22.10 25.34
CA ALA A 80 10.61 23.52 25.49
C ALA A 80 10.25 24.11 24.12
N ALA A 81 9.14 24.83 24.08
CA ALA A 81 8.67 25.55 22.91
C ALA A 81 9.80 26.46 22.39
N HIS A 82 10.40 26.08 21.27
CA HIS A 82 11.20 27.00 20.49
C HIS A 82 10.25 28.08 19.96
N PRO A 83 10.53 29.38 20.18
CA PRO A 83 9.75 30.43 19.54
C PRO A 83 9.83 30.22 18.03
N ALA A 84 8.66 30.17 17.39
CA ALA A 84 8.50 30.04 15.97
C ALA A 84 9.45 31.00 15.25
N ARG A 85 10.50 30.45 14.66
CA ARG A 85 11.33 31.18 13.72
C ARG A 85 10.43 31.42 12.52
N ALA A 86 9.97 32.65 12.36
CA ALA A 86 9.24 33.08 11.18
C ALA A 86 10.07 32.66 9.96
N THR A 87 9.63 31.60 9.29
CA THR A 87 10.19 31.19 8.01
C THR A 87 9.83 32.30 7.06
N ASP A 88 10.84 33.09 6.76
CA ASP A 88 10.92 33.97 5.61
C ASP A 88 10.48 33.15 4.40
N ALA A 89 9.22 33.33 4.00
CA ALA A 89 8.65 32.64 2.87
C ALA A 89 9.39 33.15 1.63
N PRO A 90 10.06 32.29 0.85
CA PRO A 90 10.74 32.73 -0.35
C PRO A 90 9.72 33.47 -1.25
N PRO A 91 10.08 34.64 -1.80
CA PRO A 91 9.19 35.37 -2.66
C PRO A 91 8.75 34.46 -3.82
N PRO A 92 7.46 34.46 -4.18
CA PRO A 92 6.96 33.60 -5.25
C PRO A 92 7.73 33.91 -6.54
N LEU A 93 8.28 32.86 -7.15
CA LEU A 93 8.96 32.98 -8.43
C LEU A 93 7.99 33.57 -9.46
N PRO A 94 8.37 34.65 -10.18
CA PRO A 94 7.52 35.22 -11.22
C PRO A 94 7.42 34.23 -12.38
N GLY A 95 6.25 33.60 -12.53
CA GLY A 95 5.99 32.61 -13.59
C GLY A 95 5.14 31.42 -13.18
N ALA A 96 4.78 31.26 -11.90
CA ALA A 96 3.88 30.20 -11.47
C ALA A 96 2.48 30.41 -12.05
N HIS A 97 2.08 29.54 -12.98
CA HIS A 97 0.71 29.52 -13.52
C HIS A 97 -0.29 29.30 -12.37
N PRO A 98 -1.41 30.04 -12.33
CA PRO A 98 -2.40 29.92 -11.25
C PRO A 98 -3.01 28.52 -11.12
N ASP A 99 -2.93 27.71 -12.17
CA ASP A 99 -3.41 26.32 -12.17
C ASP A 99 -2.49 25.36 -11.40
N ALA A 100 -1.16 25.57 -11.46
CA ALA A 100 -0.20 24.76 -10.71
C ALA A 100 -0.29 25.02 -9.19
N VAL A 101 -0.49 26.27 -8.80
CA VAL A 101 -0.70 26.66 -7.39
C VAL A 101 -2.01 26.07 -6.84
N ARG A 102 -3.05 25.97 -7.68
CA ARG A 102 -4.34 25.38 -7.29
C ARG A 102 -4.28 23.86 -7.17
N ALA A 103 -3.49 23.18 -8.02
CA ALA A 103 -3.24 21.74 -7.95
C ALA A 103 -2.45 21.35 -6.69
N SER A 104 -1.38 22.09 -6.37
CA SER A 104 -0.58 21.86 -5.16
C SER A 104 -1.34 22.19 -3.87
N ALA A 105 -2.17 23.24 -3.88
CA ALA A 105 -3.07 23.55 -2.74
C ALA A 105 -4.13 22.46 -2.50
N ALA A 106 -4.62 21.79 -3.55
CA ALA A 106 -5.55 20.66 -3.43
C ALA A 106 -4.88 19.40 -2.85
N LEU A 107 -3.57 19.22 -3.07
CA LEU A 107 -2.79 18.10 -2.52
C LEU A 107 -2.44 18.28 -1.04
N HIS A 108 -2.34 19.51 -0.53
CA HIS A 108 -2.03 19.76 0.88
C HIS A 108 -3.17 19.41 1.85
N GLY A 109 -4.39 19.16 1.36
CA GLY A 109 -5.52 18.65 2.15
C GLY A 109 -5.73 17.13 2.02
N LEU A 110 -4.95 16.44 1.18
CA LEU A 110 -5.09 15.00 1.01
C LEU A 110 -4.35 14.25 2.12
N ASP A 111 -5.04 13.24 2.64
CA ASP A 111 -4.49 12.36 3.66
C ASP A 111 -3.17 11.71 3.16
N PRO A 112 -2.08 11.73 3.94
CA PRO A 112 -0.79 11.22 3.50
C PRO A 112 -0.80 9.71 3.21
N ASP A 113 -1.70 8.94 3.85
CA ASP A 113 -1.88 7.53 3.53
C ASP A 113 -2.61 7.33 2.20
N ALA A 114 -3.52 8.24 1.82
CA ALA A 114 -4.14 8.23 0.48
C ALA A 114 -3.10 8.52 -0.62
N VAL A 115 -2.17 9.46 -0.39
CA VAL A 115 -1.07 9.72 -1.32
C VAL A 115 -0.16 8.51 -1.45
N ARG A 116 0.20 7.88 -0.34
CA ARG A 116 1.02 6.65 -0.34
C ARG A 116 0.31 5.49 -1.04
N HIS A 117 -1.00 5.34 -0.82
CA HIS A 117 -1.82 4.33 -1.47
C HIS A 117 -1.89 4.55 -2.99
N LEU A 118 -2.11 5.79 -3.44
CA LEU A 118 -2.11 6.12 -4.86
C LEU A 118 -0.75 5.82 -5.53
N ALA A 119 0.36 6.18 -4.87
CA ALA A 119 1.70 5.87 -5.34
C ALA A 119 1.92 4.35 -5.45
N HIS A 120 1.49 3.58 -4.44
CA HIS A 120 1.61 2.13 -4.44
C HIS A 120 0.75 1.48 -5.53
N THR A 121 -0.49 1.93 -5.71
CA THR A 121 -1.40 1.47 -6.77
C THR A 121 -0.82 1.73 -8.16
N ARG A 122 -0.15 2.88 -8.36
CA ARG A 122 0.56 3.18 -9.62
C ARG A 122 1.70 2.21 -9.91
N VAL A 123 2.54 1.92 -8.91
CA VAL A 123 3.63 0.94 -9.07
C VAL A 123 3.07 -0.44 -9.39
N TYR A 124 2.02 -0.86 -8.68
CA TYR A 124 1.37 -2.15 -8.90
C TYR A 124 0.76 -2.26 -10.30
N LEU A 125 0.05 -1.24 -10.76
CA LEU A 125 -0.53 -1.20 -12.12
C LEU A 125 0.57 -1.29 -13.19
N ARG A 126 1.69 -0.59 -13.01
CA ARG A 126 2.83 -0.65 -13.95
C ARG A 126 3.43 -2.06 -14.00
N ALA A 127 3.63 -2.70 -12.84
CA ALA A 127 4.15 -4.06 -12.78
C ALA A 127 3.18 -5.08 -13.41
N THR A 128 1.87 -4.92 -13.16
CA THR A 128 0.84 -5.80 -13.70
C THR A 128 0.74 -5.67 -15.22
N LEU A 129 0.81 -4.45 -15.75
CA LEU A 129 0.83 -4.21 -17.20
C LEU A 129 2.07 -4.81 -17.86
N ALA A 130 3.26 -4.64 -17.25
CA ALA A 130 4.49 -5.26 -17.74
C ALA A 130 4.36 -6.79 -17.78
N ARG A 131 3.82 -7.40 -16.72
CA ARG A 131 3.60 -8.85 -16.66
C ARG A 131 2.58 -9.34 -17.69
N ALA A 132 1.51 -8.59 -17.90
CA ALA A 132 0.52 -8.90 -18.93
C ALA A 132 1.15 -8.85 -20.34
N THR A 133 2.01 -7.87 -20.62
CA THR A 133 2.74 -7.81 -21.89
C THR A 133 3.71 -8.97 -22.07
N GLU A 134 4.39 -9.41 -21.02
CA GLU A 134 5.23 -10.62 -21.06
C GLU A 134 4.39 -11.86 -21.36
N LEU A 135 3.26 -12.06 -20.67
CA LEU A 135 2.39 -13.21 -20.89
C LEU A 135 1.84 -13.23 -22.33
N LEU A 136 1.42 -12.08 -22.85
CA LEU A 136 0.97 -11.93 -24.23
C LEU A 136 2.05 -12.28 -25.25
N ALA A 137 3.32 -11.96 -24.96
CA ALA A 137 4.44 -12.34 -25.82
C ALA A 137 4.69 -13.86 -25.83
N HIS A 138 4.25 -14.59 -24.81
CA HIS A 138 4.42 -16.05 -24.70
C HIS A 138 3.22 -16.86 -25.23
N THR A 139 2.05 -16.24 -25.43
CA THR A 139 0.80 -16.94 -25.81
C THR A 139 0.67 -17.33 -27.30
N GLY A 140 1.76 -17.41 -28.06
CA GLY A 140 1.74 -17.84 -29.47
C GLY A 140 1.69 -16.68 -30.46
N PRO A 141 1.54 -16.97 -31.77
CA PRO A 141 1.71 -15.96 -32.82
C PRO A 141 0.52 -15.00 -32.83
N LEU A 142 0.66 -13.89 -32.11
CA LEU A 142 -0.19 -12.71 -32.29
C LEU A 142 -0.09 -12.24 -33.74
N ASP A 143 -1.23 -11.91 -34.32
CA ASP A 143 -1.25 -11.36 -35.67
C ASP A 143 -0.52 -10.00 -35.70
N ALA A 144 -0.18 -9.51 -36.90
CA ALA A 144 0.58 -8.26 -37.03
C ALA A 144 -0.22 -7.04 -36.53
N VAL A 145 -1.55 -7.11 -36.55
CA VAL A 145 -2.46 -6.05 -36.13
C VAL A 145 -2.50 -5.96 -34.60
N GLU A 146 -2.64 -7.09 -33.91
CA GLU A 146 -2.62 -7.21 -32.46
C GLU A 146 -1.29 -6.73 -31.88
N ARG A 147 -0.15 -7.11 -32.49
CA ARG A 147 1.17 -6.59 -32.10
C ARG A 147 1.30 -5.08 -32.30
N HIS A 148 0.70 -4.53 -33.35
CA HIS A 148 0.69 -3.09 -33.59
C HIS A 148 -0.18 -2.36 -32.55
N GLN A 149 -1.37 -2.90 -32.23
CA GLN A 149 -2.27 -2.35 -31.22
C GLN A 149 -1.65 -2.39 -29.81
N LEU A 150 -1.02 -3.50 -29.42
CA LEU A 150 -0.34 -3.63 -28.12
C LEU A 150 0.81 -2.64 -27.95
N ARG A 151 1.61 -2.44 -29.00
CA ARG A 151 2.67 -1.43 -29.01
C ARG A 151 2.11 -0.02 -28.84
N HIS A 152 1.09 0.35 -29.61
CA HIS A 152 0.46 1.66 -29.51
C HIS A 152 -0.19 1.91 -28.14
N LEU A 153 -0.80 0.88 -27.54
CA LEU A 153 -1.31 0.96 -26.16
C LEU A 153 -0.18 1.14 -25.14
N THR A 154 0.93 0.42 -25.31
CA THR A 154 2.10 0.54 -24.42
C THR A 154 2.71 1.95 -24.50
N GLU A 155 2.85 2.50 -25.71
CA GLU A 155 3.32 3.86 -25.94
C GLU A 155 2.39 4.92 -25.31
N ARG A 156 1.07 4.78 -25.47
CA ARG A 156 0.10 5.68 -24.83
C ARG A 156 0.16 5.61 -23.30
N LEU A 157 0.36 4.42 -22.75
CA LEU A 157 0.50 4.24 -21.30
C LEU A 157 1.79 4.88 -20.77
N HIS A 158 2.91 4.79 -21.52
CA HIS A 158 4.14 5.48 -21.16
C HIS A 158 3.99 7.00 -21.24
N ALA A 159 3.38 7.53 -22.31
CA ALA A 159 3.13 8.97 -22.44
C ALA A 159 2.28 9.52 -21.28
N LEU A 160 1.21 8.81 -20.89
CA LEU A 160 0.39 9.19 -19.74
C LEU A 160 1.16 9.14 -18.40
N ALA A 161 2.10 8.21 -18.26
CA ALA A 161 2.94 8.12 -17.07
C ALA A 161 3.95 9.28 -17.00
N ASP A 162 4.56 9.66 -18.13
CA ASP A 162 5.54 10.74 -18.21
C ASP A 162 4.89 12.12 -18.00
N ASP A 163 3.71 12.36 -18.57
CA ASP A 163 2.98 13.62 -18.36
C ASP A 163 2.57 13.76 -16.88
N SER A 164 2.14 12.67 -16.24
CA SER A 164 1.88 12.73 -14.80
C SER A 164 3.13 12.98 -13.95
N ALA A 165 4.33 12.59 -14.41
CA ALA A 165 5.57 12.84 -13.66
C ALA A 165 5.96 14.33 -13.72
N LYS A 166 5.74 14.98 -14.87
CA LYS A 166 6.00 16.42 -15.06
C LYS A 166 5.12 17.27 -14.15
N ASP A 167 3.85 16.90 -13.97
CA ASP A 167 2.93 17.62 -13.08
C ASP A 167 3.34 17.61 -11.61
N THR A 168 4.19 16.67 -11.18
CA THR A 168 4.68 16.57 -9.79
C THR A 168 5.96 17.36 -9.49
N THR A 169 6.66 17.89 -10.51
CA THR A 169 8.01 18.47 -10.34
C THR A 169 8.06 20.01 -10.51
N CYS A 170 6.91 20.68 -10.64
CA CYS A 170 6.80 22.14 -10.72
C CYS A 170 6.11 22.72 -9.48
#